data_AF-A0A1B6ELK1-F1
#
_entry.id   AF-A0A1B6ELK1-F1
#
_cell.length_a   1.000
_cell.length_b   1.000
_cell.length_c   1.000
_cell.angle_alpha   90.00
_cell.angle_beta   90.00
_cell.angle_gamma   90.00
#
_symmetry.space_group_name_H-M   'P 1'
#
loop_
_entity.id
_entity.type
_entity.pdbx_description
1 polymer ?
#
loop_
_entity_poly.entity_id
_entity_poly.type
_entity_poly.pdbx_seq_one_letter_code
_entity_poly.pdbx_strand_id
1 'polypeptide(L)'
;RLVTTGGGASSSLALSNQSQYLMINENSVTSLWYNLPNRQAYSENDLIKRFRSNFVFAGNCPSLQEEHWGRVVIGNADFLVSSVCNRCMVITMDPMTGERNNDVFVTLHNHR
;
A
#
# COMPACT_ATOMS: atom_id res chain seq x y z
N ARG A 1 -2.49 5.98 4.19
CA ARG A 1 -1.20 6.64 4.53
C ARG A 1 -1.23 7.03 5.99
N LEU A 2 -0.12 6.88 6.71
CA LEU A 2 -0.07 7.07 8.15
C LEU A 2 0.96 8.14 8.55
N VAL A 3 0.61 8.92 9.59
CA VAL A 3 1.47 9.91 10.25
C VAL A 3 1.40 9.71 11.77
N THR A 4 2.52 9.88 12.48
CA THR A 4 2.55 9.70 13.94
C THR A 4 1.98 10.91 14.68
N THR A 5 1.30 10.69 15.81
CA THR A 5 0.68 11.77 16.61
C THR A 5 1.62 12.42 17.63
N GLY A 6 2.78 11.82 17.92
CA GLY A 6 3.62 12.14 19.09
C GLY A 6 4.95 12.87 18.85
N GLY A 7 5.18 13.47 17.68
CA GLY A 7 6.46 14.13 17.37
C GLY A 7 6.39 15.66 17.43
N GLY A 8 6.73 16.25 18.59
CA GLY A 8 6.96 17.70 18.73
C GLY A 8 8.24 18.14 18.04
N ALA A 9 8.23 18.20 16.71
CA ALA A 9 9.15 18.93 15.83
C ALA A 9 8.61 18.71 14.43
N SER A 10 8.51 19.79 13.63
CA SER A 10 8.17 19.78 12.21
C SER A 10 8.35 18.41 11.57
N SER A 11 7.24 17.77 11.15
CA SER A 11 7.23 16.44 10.53
C SER A 11 8.07 16.46 9.25
N SER A 12 9.38 16.34 9.42
CA SER A 12 10.36 16.43 8.35
C SER A 12 10.22 15.16 7.51
N LEU A 13 9.49 15.29 6.42
CA LEU A 13 9.43 14.27 5.39
C LEU A 13 10.81 14.26 4.73
N ALA A 14 11.71 13.41 5.21
CA ALA A 14 12.99 13.16 4.56
C ALA A 14 12.70 12.43 3.23
N LEU A 15 12.52 13.19 2.15
CA LEU A 15 12.34 12.69 0.77
C LEU A 15 11.19 11.67 0.57
N SER A 16 10.28 11.51 1.53
CA SER A 16 9.14 10.61 1.38
C SER A 16 8.05 11.31 0.57
N ASN A 17 7.54 10.61 -0.45
CA ASN A 17 6.74 11.26 -1.48
C ASN A 17 5.55 12.05 -0.93
N GLN A 18 4.80 11.51 0.06
CA GLN A 18 3.59 12.19 0.60
C GLN A 18 3.19 11.78 2.04
N SER A 19 3.83 10.76 2.66
CA SER A 19 3.55 10.35 4.05
C SER A 19 4.73 9.60 4.67
N GLN A 20 4.81 9.55 6.00
CA GLN A 20 5.88 8.86 6.72
C GLN A 20 5.78 7.33 6.59
N TYR A 21 4.55 6.81 6.68
CA TYR A 21 4.31 5.37 6.61
C TYR A 21 3.19 5.02 5.63
N LEU A 22 3.34 3.87 4.98
CA LEU A 22 2.32 3.25 4.15
C LEU A 22 1.90 1.93 4.79
N MET A 23 0.59 1.75 4.92
CA MET A 23 -0.05 0.52 5.39
C MET A 23 -0.94 -0.01 4.29
N ILE A 24 -0.96 -1.34 4.12
CA ILE A 24 -1.82 -2.06 3.18
C ILE A 24 -2.40 -3.30 3.85
N ASN A 25 -3.60 -3.69 3.44
CA ASN A 25 -4.22 -4.96 3.81
C ASN A 25 -3.73 -6.06 2.87
N GLU A 26 -3.36 -7.22 3.42
CA GLU A 26 -3.06 -8.41 2.64
C GLU A 26 -4.22 -8.78 1.73
N ASN A 27 -5.45 -8.84 2.25
CA ASN A 27 -6.66 -9.17 1.48
C ASN A 27 -6.93 -8.21 0.32
N SER A 28 -6.56 -6.93 0.45
CA SER A 28 -6.67 -5.96 -0.66
C SER A 28 -5.74 -6.33 -1.81
N VAL A 29 -4.50 -6.73 -1.50
CA VAL A 29 -3.52 -7.14 -2.51
C VAL A 29 -3.87 -8.50 -3.10
N THR A 30 -4.34 -9.44 -2.28
CA THR A 30 -4.87 -10.73 -2.73
C THR A 30 -6.02 -10.53 -3.73
N SER A 31 -6.99 -9.69 -3.39
CA SER A 31 -8.12 -9.35 -4.28
C SER A 31 -7.62 -8.75 -5.59
N LEU A 32 -6.67 -7.80 -5.53
CA LEU A 32 -6.06 -7.24 -6.74
C LEU A 32 -5.38 -8.32 -7.59
N TRP A 33 -4.61 -9.22 -6.97
CA TRP A 33 -3.89 -10.29 -7.66
C TRP A 33 -4.85 -11.25 -8.39
N TYR A 34 -5.97 -11.61 -7.77
CA TYR A 34 -7.00 -12.44 -8.41
C TYR A 34 -7.61 -11.78 -9.65
N ASN A 35 -7.69 -10.45 -9.68
CA ASN A 35 -8.23 -9.68 -10.80
C ASN A 35 -7.18 -9.31 -11.87
N LEU A 36 -5.92 -9.74 -11.73
CA LEU A 36 -4.90 -9.48 -12.75
C LEU A 36 -5.10 -10.37 -13.98
N PRO A 37 -5.09 -9.79 -15.21
CA PRO A 37 -5.24 -10.56 -16.44
C PRO A 37 -4.10 -11.56 -16.66
N ASN A 38 -2.88 -11.23 -16.23
CA ASN A 38 -1.70 -12.09 -16.31
C ASN A 38 -1.10 -12.39 -14.93
N ARG A 39 -1.92 -12.86 -13.98
CA ARG A 39 -1.48 -13.13 -12.59
C ARG A 39 -0.32 -14.12 -12.49
N GLN A 40 -0.12 -15.01 -13.47
CA GLN A 40 0.97 -16.00 -13.48
C GLN A 40 2.36 -15.35 -13.59
N ALA A 41 2.42 -14.10 -14.08
CA ALA A 41 3.65 -13.32 -14.11
C ALA A 41 4.08 -12.81 -12.72
N TYR A 42 3.22 -12.92 -11.70
CA TYR A 42 3.49 -12.41 -10.35
C TYR A 42 3.15 -13.45 -9.29
N SER A 43 4.04 -13.68 -8.33
CA SER A 43 3.58 -14.24 -7.07
C SER A 43 2.81 -13.16 -6.29
N GLU A 44 1.81 -13.56 -5.51
CA GLU A 44 1.09 -12.66 -4.61
C GLU A 44 2.05 -11.89 -3.69
N ASN A 45 3.04 -12.59 -3.14
CA ASN A 45 4.09 -12.00 -2.31
C ASN A 45 4.94 -10.95 -3.04
N ASP A 46 5.24 -11.16 -4.32
CA ASP A 46 5.97 -10.15 -5.12
C ASP A 46 5.11 -8.92 -5.37
N LEU A 47 3.81 -9.11 -5.57
CA LEU A 47 2.88 -7.99 -5.72
C LEU A 47 2.82 -7.15 -4.44
N ILE A 48 2.72 -7.79 -3.25
CA ILE A 48 2.76 -7.11 -1.95
C ILE A 48 4.04 -6.26 -1.82
N LYS A 49 5.21 -6.83 -2.17
CA LYS A 49 6.49 -6.11 -2.10
C LYS A 49 6.56 -4.89 -3.03
N ARG A 50 5.91 -4.93 -4.19
CA ARG A 50 5.84 -3.79 -5.14
C ARG A 50 5.08 -2.59 -4.56
N PHE A 51 4.19 -2.79 -3.58
CA PHE A 51 3.52 -1.69 -2.89
C PHE A 51 4.47 -0.86 -2.00
N ARG A 52 5.66 -1.39 -1.66
CA ARG A 52 6.66 -0.74 -0.79
C ARG A 52 6.03 -0.17 0.49
N SER A 53 5.10 -0.91 1.07
CA SER A 53 4.48 -0.56 2.33
C SER A 53 5.45 -0.76 3.48
N ASN A 54 5.27 0.02 4.54
CA ASN A 54 5.98 -0.18 5.80
C ASN A 54 5.27 -1.24 6.65
N PHE A 55 3.95 -1.27 6.57
CA PHE A 55 3.11 -2.20 7.31
C PHE A 55 2.22 -2.98 6.35
N VAL A 56 2.22 -4.30 6.50
CA VAL A 56 1.24 -5.20 5.91
C VAL A 56 0.47 -5.78 7.09
N PHE A 57 -0.84 -5.63 7.09
CA PHE A 57 -1.70 -6.25 8.10
C PHE A 57 -2.57 -7.32 7.45
N ALA A 58 -2.88 -8.35 8.23
CA ALA A 58 -3.66 -9.50 7.84
C ALA A 58 -4.77 -9.76 8.88
N GLY A 59 -5.78 -10.53 8.51
CA GLY A 59 -6.85 -10.96 9.41
C GLY A 59 -8.22 -11.00 8.74
N ASN A 60 -9.28 -11.11 9.54
CA ASN A 60 -10.65 -11.17 9.03
C ASN A 60 -11.20 -9.76 8.70
N CYS A 61 -10.45 -8.99 7.91
CA CYS A 61 -10.84 -7.67 7.42
C CYS A 61 -11.13 -7.75 5.91
N PRO A 62 -12.26 -7.20 5.44
CA PRO A 62 -12.54 -7.08 4.01
C PRO A 62 -11.43 -6.32 3.27
N SER A 63 -11.28 -6.58 1.97
CA SER A 63 -10.45 -5.75 1.09
C SER A 63 -10.89 -4.29 1.15
N LEU A 64 -9.93 -3.37 1.14
CA LEU A 64 -10.07 -1.90 1.18
C LEU A 64 -10.62 -1.33 2.51
N GLN A 65 -10.73 -2.15 3.56
CA GLN A 65 -11.16 -1.68 4.87
C GLN A 65 -10.25 -0.57 5.43
N GLU A 66 -8.96 -0.59 5.09
CA GLU A 66 -7.97 0.42 5.48
C GLU A 66 -8.28 1.84 5.02
N GLU A 67 -9.13 2.01 4.00
CA GLU A 67 -9.51 3.33 3.46
C GLU A 67 -10.51 4.06 4.36
N HIS A 68 -11.18 3.32 5.25
CA HIS A 68 -12.23 3.83 6.14
C HIS A 68 -11.72 4.18 7.54
N TRP A 69 -10.43 3.94 7.82
CA TRP A 69 -9.86 4.19 9.13
C TRP A 69 -9.46 5.67 9.28
N GLY A 70 -9.72 6.26 10.45
CA GLY A 70 -9.22 7.59 10.82
C GLY A 70 -7.95 7.54 11.69
N ARG A 71 -7.78 6.46 12.46
CA ARG A 71 -6.69 6.28 13.42
C ARG A 71 -6.34 4.80 13.52
N VAL A 72 -5.05 4.50 13.67
CA VAL A 72 -4.51 3.15 13.83
C VAL A 72 -3.54 3.15 15.00
N VAL A 73 -3.70 2.20 15.92
CA VAL A 73 -2.80 2.03 17.07
C VAL A 73 -2.12 0.67 16.94
N ILE A 74 -0.78 0.66 16.98
CA ILE A 74 0.03 -0.54 16.89
C ILE A 74 0.91 -0.61 18.14
N GLY A 75 0.56 -1.48 19.09
CA GLY A 75 1.19 -1.52 20.41
C GLY A 75 1.04 -0.17 21.13
N ASN A 76 2.16 0.50 21.38
CA ASN A 76 2.19 1.82 22.04
C ASN A 76 2.29 2.99 21.04
N ALA A 77 2.33 2.71 19.72
CA ALA A 77 2.44 3.73 18.70
C ALA A 77 1.06 4.09 18.14
N ASP A 78 0.80 5.39 17.99
CA ASP A 78 -0.45 5.94 17.49
C ASP A 78 -0.22 6.68 16.16
N PHE A 79 -1.06 6.34 15.19
CA PHE A 79 -1.01 6.83 13.82
C PHE A 79 -2.36 7.41 13.41
N LEU A 80 -2.34 8.56 12.75
CA LEU A 80 -3.50 9.10 12.04
C LEU A 80 -3.45 8.70 10.57
N VAL A 81 -4.61 8.36 10.03
CA VAL A 81 -4.77 8.11 8.60
C VAL A 81 -4.95 9.46 7.90
N SER A 82 -3.94 9.88 7.14
CA SER A 82 -3.95 11.19 6.47
C SER A 82 -4.74 11.18 5.16
N SER A 83 -4.53 10.15 4.34
CA SER A 83 -5.24 9.98 3.07
C SER A 83 -5.11 8.56 2.53
N VAL A 84 -5.99 8.23 1.59
CA VAL A 84 -5.81 7.08 0.68
C VAL A 84 -4.58 7.32 -0.20
N CYS A 85 -3.84 6.26 -0.51
CA CYS A 85 -2.67 6.34 -1.38
C CYS A 85 -3.08 6.06 -2.83
N ASN A 86 -3.20 7.10 -3.66
CA ASN A 86 -3.30 6.93 -5.11
C ASN A 86 -1.91 6.52 -5.61
N ARG A 87 -1.74 5.24 -5.96
CA ARG A 87 -0.41 4.70 -6.31
C ARG A 87 0.04 5.26 -7.65
N CYS A 88 1.31 5.60 -7.72
CA CYS A 88 2.02 6.03 -8.92
C CYS A 88 2.54 4.83 -9.72
N MET A 89 2.97 5.06 -10.96
CA MET A 89 3.51 4.06 -11.90
C MET A 89 4.68 3.21 -11.35
N VAL A 90 5.21 3.50 -10.17
CA VAL A 90 6.29 2.70 -9.56
C VAL A 90 5.89 1.23 -9.33
N ILE A 91 4.58 0.92 -9.15
CA ILE A 91 4.12 -0.48 -9.03
C ILE A 91 4.20 -1.28 -10.33
N THR A 92 4.29 -0.60 -11.48
CA THR A 92 4.33 -1.28 -12.79
C THR A 92 5.73 -1.78 -13.13
N MET A 93 6.75 -1.33 -12.41
CA MET A 93 8.13 -1.71 -12.67
C MET A 93 8.50 -2.98 -11.91
N ASP A 94 9.08 -3.94 -12.62
CA ASP A 94 9.75 -5.08 -12.03
C ASP A 94 11.04 -4.63 -11.32
N PRO A 95 11.18 -4.88 -10.00
CA PRO A 95 12.36 -4.44 -9.27
C PRO A 95 13.64 -5.21 -9.65
N MET A 96 13.53 -6.39 -10.25
CA MET A 96 14.67 -7.23 -10.66
C MET A 96 15.05 -6.99 -12.12
N THR A 97 14.07 -6.89 -13.03
CA THR A 97 14.32 -6.76 -14.47
C THR A 97 14.21 -5.32 -14.99
N GLY A 98 13.54 -4.42 -14.26
CA GLY A 98 13.26 -3.06 -14.70
C GLY A 98 12.15 -2.96 -15.76
N GLU A 99 11.57 -4.08 -16.20
CA GLU A 99 10.49 -4.09 -17.18
C GLU A 99 9.21 -3.47 -16.61
N ARG A 100 8.42 -2.83 -17.46
CA ARG A 100 7.15 -2.20 -17.08
C ARG A 100 5.98 -3.05 -17.53
N ASN A 101 5.08 -3.33 -16.60
CA ASN A 101 3.80 -3.94 -16.88
C ASN A 101 2.69 -3.12 -16.21
N ASN A 102 1.80 -2.57 -17.05
CA ASN A 102 0.73 -1.68 -16.62
C ASN A 102 -0.52 -2.40 -16.10
N ASP A 103 -0.62 -3.73 -16.22
CA ASP A 103 -1.77 -4.53 -15.81
C ASP A 103 -2.13 -4.25 -14.35
N VAL A 104 -1.12 -4.22 -13.48
CA VAL A 104 -1.31 -3.92 -12.04
C VAL A 104 -1.93 -2.54 -11.82
N PHE A 105 -1.47 -1.54 -12.58
CA PHE A 105 -1.98 -0.18 -12.43
C PHE A 105 -3.40 -0.03 -12.97
N VAL A 106 -3.70 -0.65 -14.12
CA VAL A 106 -5.03 -0.63 -14.72
C VAL A 106 -6.03 -1.37 -13.83
N THR A 107 -5.70 -2.56 -13.36
CA THR A 107 -6.56 -3.33 -12.44
C THR A 107 -6.76 -2.56 -11.13
N LEU A 108 -5.71 -1.96 -10.56
CA LEU A 108 -5.85 -1.16 -9.33
C LEU A 108 -6.79 0.04 -9.54
N HIS A 109 -6.76 0.68 -10.71
CA HIS A 109 -7.64 1.80 -11.03
C HIS A 109 -9.11 1.36 -11.18
N ASN A 110 -9.36 0.16 -11.72
CA ASN A 110 -10.71 -0.34 -11.97
C ASN A 110 -11.37 -0.98 -10.74
N HIS A 111 -10.59 -1.41 -9.76
CA HIS A 111 -11.06 -2.16 -8.58
C HIS A 111 -11.00 -1.33 -7.27
N ARG A 112 -10.95 -0.01 -7.40
CA ARG A 112 -11.04 0.95 -6.29
C ARG A 112 -12.23 1.87 -6.47
#